data_AF-A0A7R9UR89-F1
#
_entry.id   AF-A0A7R9UR89-F1
#
_cell.length_a   1.000
_cell.length_b   1.000
_cell.length_c   1.000
_cell.angle_alpha   90.00
_cell.angle_beta   90.00
_cell.angle_gamma   90.00
#
_symmetry.space_group_name_H-M   'P 1'
#
loop_
_entity.id
_entity.type
_entity.pdbx_description
1 polymer ?
#
loop_
_entity_poly.entity_id
_entity_poly.type
_entity_poly.pdbx_seq_one_letter_code
_entity_poly.pdbx_strand_id
1 'polypeptide(L)'
;ASALSVQLATALAENVNVKSVHRKLSSFSRMLITITFAEDAWRMVSDYAVQVRTMDELVEHGTNLVPAPLTRAMPAVSAALQIYGVAAVVTERQPTRGAAVLLCWCVLHPFVYGQGSNILFLAETVTVTGGLLILLAHWRQGQQREVARASNGADHRTAELGDD
;
A
#
# COMPACT_ATOMS: atom_id res chain seq x y z
N ALA A 1 -9.70 -23.33 35.52
CA ALA A 1 -10.30 -22.49 34.47
C ALA A 1 -9.30 -22.09 33.38
N SER A 2 -8.04 -21.76 33.71
CA SER A 2 -7.03 -21.26 32.75
C SER A 2 -6.57 -22.25 31.67
N ALA A 3 -6.38 -23.52 31.99
CA ALA A 3 -5.90 -24.52 31.02
C ALA A 3 -6.94 -24.83 29.92
N LEU A 4 -8.22 -24.83 30.30
CA LEU A 4 -9.34 -25.14 29.40
C LEU A 4 -9.66 -23.95 28.48
N SER A 5 -9.52 -22.72 28.96
CA SER A 5 -9.62 -21.52 28.12
C SER A 5 -8.46 -21.39 27.13
N VAL A 6 -7.24 -21.78 27.54
CA VAL A 6 -6.08 -21.81 26.63
C VAL A 6 -6.30 -22.87 25.55
N GLN A 7 -6.65 -24.11 25.92
CA GLN A 7 -6.92 -25.18 24.97
C GLN A 7 -8.09 -24.88 24.02
N LEU A 8 -9.15 -24.23 24.51
CA LEU A 8 -10.27 -23.79 23.67
C LEU A 8 -9.83 -22.71 22.68
N ALA A 9 -8.99 -21.76 23.10
CA ALA A 9 -8.43 -20.73 22.24
C ALA A 9 -7.48 -21.33 21.18
N THR A 10 -6.65 -22.32 21.55
CA THR A 10 -5.81 -23.04 20.58
C THR A 10 -6.65 -23.87 19.61
N ALA A 11 -7.69 -24.57 20.09
CA ALA A 11 -8.57 -25.38 19.24
C ALA A 11 -9.45 -24.53 18.31
N LEU A 12 -9.86 -23.32 18.74
CA LEU A 12 -10.52 -22.33 17.88
C LEU A 12 -9.54 -21.73 16.86
N ALA A 13 -8.30 -21.44 17.26
CA ALA A 13 -7.25 -20.98 16.35
C ALA A 13 -6.81 -22.07 15.35
N GLU A 14 -6.97 -23.35 15.70
CA GLU A 14 -6.63 -24.51 14.86
C GLU A 14 -7.77 -24.88 13.88
N ASN A 15 -9.04 -24.73 14.31
CA ASN A 15 -10.21 -24.98 13.46
C ASN A 15 -10.61 -23.81 12.56
N VAL A 16 -10.27 -22.57 12.94
CA VAL A 16 -10.28 -21.47 11.98
C VAL A 16 -9.10 -21.72 11.05
N ASN A 17 -9.37 -21.99 9.78
CA ASN A 17 -8.32 -22.14 8.77
C ASN A 17 -7.59 -20.80 8.56
N VAL A 18 -6.74 -20.41 9.51
CA VAL A 18 -6.10 -19.10 9.63
C VAL A 18 -5.32 -18.79 8.35
N LYS A 19 -4.75 -19.82 7.72
CA LYS A 19 -4.06 -19.70 6.43
C LYS A 19 -5.01 -19.30 5.29
N SER A 20 -6.19 -19.93 5.20
CA SER A 20 -7.22 -19.59 4.22
C SER A 20 -7.80 -18.20 4.46
N VAL A 21 -8.14 -17.88 5.71
CA VAL A 21 -8.69 -16.57 6.09
C VAL A 21 -7.66 -15.47 5.82
N HIS A 22 -6.40 -15.65 6.22
CA HIS A 22 -5.33 -14.70 5.96
C HIS A 22 -5.09 -14.49 4.45
N ARG A 23 -5.14 -15.55 3.64
CA ARG A 23 -4.97 -15.44 2.18
C ARG A 23 -6.14 -14.68 1.53
N LYS A 24 -7.37 -14.95 1.96
CA LYS A 24 -8.56 -14.22 1.50
C LYS A 24 -8.54 -12.75 1.93
N LEU A 25 -8.15 -12.49 3.18
CA LEU A 25 -8.04 -11.13 3.74
C LEU A 25 -6.98 -10.31 3.01
N SER A 26 -5.83 -10.91 2.71
CA SER A 26 -4.76 -10.27 1.92
C SER A 26 -5.24 -9.92 0.51
N SER A 27 -5.92 -10.84 -0.18
CA SER A 27 -6.50 -10.58 -1.50
C SER A 27 -7.54 -9.45 -1.45
N PHE A 28 -8.42 -9.47 -0.46
CA PHE A 28 -9.46 -8.45 -0.28
C PHE A 28 -8.87 -7.08 0.04
N SER A 29 -7.86 -7.01 0.90
CA SER A 29 -7.15 -5.76 1.23
C SER A 29 -6.48 -5.16 -0.01
N ARG A 30 -5.89 -5.99 -0.86
CA ARG A 30 -5.29 -5.56 -2.13
C ARG A 30 -6.33 -5.01 -3.08
N MET A 31 -7.48 -5.67 -3.20
CA MET A 31 -8.57 -5.20 -4.04
C MET A 31 -9.14 -3.87 -3.54
N LEU A 32 -9.42 -3.75 -2.24
CA LEU A 32 -9.90 -2.51 -1.64
C LEU A 32 -8.94 -1.34 -1.88
N ILE A 33 -7.65 -1.53 -1.59
CA ILE A 33 -6.63 -0.49 -1.78
C ILE A 33 -6.52 -0.09 -3.25
N THR A 34 -6.55 -1.08 -4.16
CA THR A 34 -6.51 -0.81 -5.60
C THR A 34 -7.72 0.02 -6.04
N ILE A 35 -8.92 -0.32 -5.56
CA ILE A 35 -10.15 0.41 -5.87
C ILE A 35 -10.08 1.83 -5.31
N THR A 36 -9.64 2.01 -4.05
CA THR A 36 -9.50 3.34 -3.43
C THR A 36 -8.61 4.26 -4.25
N PHE A 37 -7.42 3.82 -4.64
CA PHE A 37 -6.52 4.64 -5.47
C PHE A 37 -7.01 4.81 -6.92
N ALA A 38 -7.73 3.83 -7.47
CA ALA A 38 -8.34 3.99 -8.79
C ALA A 38 -9.48 5.03 -8.78
N GLU A 39 -10.31 4.99 -7.75
CA GLU A 39 -11.39 5.96 -7.52
C GLU A 39 -10.83 7.37 -7.28
N ASP A 40 -9.78 7.51 -6.46
CA ASP A 40 -9.15 8.80 -6.21
C ASP A 40 -8.46 9.35 -7.47
N ALA A 41 -7.75 8.52 -8.24
CA ALA A 41 -7.21 8.91 -9.54
C ALA A 41 -8.31 9.36 -10.51
N TRP A 42 -9.44 8.64 -10.54
CA TRP A 42 -10.59 9.00 -11.37
C TRP A 42 -11.20 10.35 -10.96
N ARG A 43 -11.35 10.60 -9.65
CA ARG A 43 -11.79 11.90 -9.11
C ARG A 43 -10.83 13.02 -9.51
N MET A 44 -9.53 12.80 -9.39
CA MET A 44 -8.51 13.79 -9.79
C MET A 44 -8.61 14.18 -11.27
N VAL A 45 -8.92 13.21 -12.15
CA VAL A 45 -9.10 13.47 -13.58
C VAL A 45 -10.44 14.13 -13.87
N SER A 46 -11.51 13.69 -13.20
CA SER A 46 -12.88 14.20 -13.44
C SER A 46 -13.05 15.65 -12.96
N ASP A 47 -12.49 15.97 -11.80
CA ASP A 47 -12.59 17.28 -11.17
C ASP A 47 -11.29 18.10 -11.31
N TYR A 48 -10.51 17.83 -12.37
CA TYR A 48 -9.19 18.42 -12.58
C TYR A 48 -9.19 19.96 -12.46
N ALA A 49 -10.17 20.63 -13.09
CA ALA A 49 -10.27 22.08 -13.05
C ALA A 49 -10.52 22.61 -11.63
N VAL A 50 -11.27 21.88 -10.81
CA VAL A 50 -11.52 22.23 -9.41
C VAL A 50 -10.24 22.04 -8.60
N GLN A 51 -9.52 20.94 -8.80
CA GLN A 51 -8.25 20.65 -8.12
C GLN A 51 -7.17 21.71 -8.42
N VAL A 52 -7.07 22.16 -9.67
CA VAL A 52 -6.14 23.24 -10.05
C VAL A 52 -6.52 24.56 -9.38
N ARG A 53 -7.81 24.90 -9.29
CA ARG A 53 -8.25 26.13 -8.61
C ARG A 53 -7.91 26.11 -7.13
N THR A 54 -8.16 24.99 -6.45
CA THR A 54 -7.78 24.82 -5.04
C THR A 54 -6.27 24.97 -4.84
N MET A 55 -5.47 24.43 -5.77
CA MET A 55 -4.01 24.59 -5.76
C MET A 55 -3.58 26.04 -5.95
N ASP A 56 -4.21 26.77 -6.86
CA ASP A 56 -3.94 28.19 -7.12
C ASP A 56 -4.30 29.04 -5.87
N GLU A 57 -5.43 28.79 -5.23
CA GLU A 57 -5.82 29.44 -3.96
C GLU A 57 -4.78 29.19 -2.85
N LEU A 58 -4.25 27.97 -2.74
CA LEU A 58 -3.21 27.65 -1.74
C LEU A 58 -1.89 28.39 -2.00
N VAL A 59 -1.53 28.63 -3.27
CA VAL A 59 -0.35 29.45 -3.62
C VAL A 59 -0.57 30.90 -3.21
N GLU A 60 -1.75 31.45 -3.49
CA GLU A 60 -2.09 32.83 -3.14
C GLU A 60 -2.05 33.09 -1.62
N HIS A 61 -2.47 32.11 -0.82
CA HIS A 61 -2.42 32.18 0.65
C HIS A 61 -1.03 31.88 1.24
N GLY A 62 -0.02 31.54 0.41
CA GLY A 62 1.35 31.28 0.84
C GLY A 62 1.54 30.00 1.67
N THR A 63 0.54 29.10 1.66
CA THR A 63 0.56 27.84 2.43
C THR A 63 1.02 26.65 1.60
N ASN A 64 1.25 26.83 0.30
CA ASN A 64 1.64 25.76 -0.59
C ASN A 64 3.13 25.41 -0.46
N LEU A 65 3.42 24.12 -0.31
CA LEU A 65 4.79 23.57 -0.31
C LEU A 65 5.37 23.46 -1.73
N VAL A 66 4.53 23.57 -2.76
CA VAL A 66 4.89 23.36 -4.16
C VAL A 66 5.09 24.72 -4.87
N PRO A 67 6.14 24.87 -5.70
CA PRO A 67 6.34 26.09 -6.49
C PRO A 67 5.17 26.37 -7.43
N ALA A 68 4.78 27.64 -7.57
CA ALA A 68 3.68 28.11 -8.42
C ALA A 68 3.62 27.57 -9.87
N PRO A 69 4.73 27.37 -10.61
CA PRO A 69 4.63 26.78 -11.95
C PRO A 69 4.26 25.29 -11.93
N LEU A 70 4.52 24.59 -10.83
CA LEU A 70 4.33 23.14 -10.72
C LEU A 70 2.93 22.77 -10.19
N THR A 71 2.25 23.67 -9.49
CA THR A 71 0.92 23.43 -8.89
C THR A 71 -0.14 23.04 -9.91
N ARG A 72 -0.13 23.65 -11.10
CA ARG A 72 -1.07 23.30 -12.18
C ARG A 72 -0.88 21.89 -12.74
N ALA A 73 0.31 21.31 -12.58
CA ALA A 73 0.61 19.95 -13.00
C ALA A 73 0.39 18.93 -11.87
N MET A 74 0.28 19.36 -10.62
CA MET A 74 0.19 18.46 -9.46
C MET A 74 -0.99 17.48 -9.51
N PRO A 75 -2.22 17.88 -9.90
CA PRO A 75 -3.30 16.91 -10.01
C PRO A 75 -3.03 15.83 -11.06
N ALA A 76 -2.36 16.19 -12.17
CA ALA A 76 -1.96 15.22 -13.20
C ALA A 76 -0.86 14.28 -12.69
N VAL A 77 0.12 14.80 -11.95
CA VAL A 77 1.17 14.00 -11.30
C VAL A 77 0.58 13.05 -10.28
N SER A 78 -0.36 13.52 -9.45
CA SER A 78 -1.12 12.71 -8.50
C SER A 78 -1.80 11.54 -9.20
N ALA A 79 -2.62 11.83 -10.21
CA ALA A 79 -3.32 10.80 -10.98
C ALA A 79 -2.35 9.80 -11.63
N ALA A 80 -1.24 10.27 -12.20
CA ALA A 80 -0.23 9.41 -12.82
C ALA A 80 0.45 8.46 -11.80
N LEU A 81 0.82 8.98 -10.62
CA LEU A 81 1.42 8.16 -9.55
C LEU A 81 0.46 7.10 -9.03
N GLN A 82 -0.81 7.47 -8.88
CA GLN A 82 -1.85 6.55 -8.43
C GLN A 82 -2.13 5.46 -9.48
N ILE A 83 -2.31 5.83 -10.75
CA ILE A 83 -2.49 4.88 -11.86
C ILE A 83 -1.30 3.94 -11.98
N TYR A 84 -0.07 4.48 -11.91
CA TYR A 84 1.15 3.67 -11.94
C TYR A 84 1.20 2.67 -10.77
N GLY A 85 0.94 3.15 -9.56
CA GLY A 85 0.95 2.33 -8.35
C GLY A 85 -0.08 1.21 -8.40
N VAL A 86 -1.33 1.53 -8.78
CA VAL A 86 -2.42 0.58 -8.99
C VAL A 86 -2.03 -0.45 -10.05
N ALA A 87 -1.55 -0.02 -11.21
CA ALA A 87 -1.16 -0.93 -12.29
C ALA A 87 -0.02 -1.86 -11.86
N ALA A 88 0.99 -1.35 -11.15
CA ALA A 88 2.11 -2.14 -10.63
C ALA A 88 1.67 -3.16 -9.58
N VAL A 89 0.70 -2.80 -8.73
CA VAL A 89 0.11 -3.71 -7.73
C VAL A 89 -0.76 -4.76 -8.40
N VAL A 90 -1.63 -4.40 -9.35
CA VAL A 90 -2.56 -5.34 -10.01
C VAL A 90 -1.83 -6.33 -10.90
N THR A 91 -0.87 -5.86 -11.70
CA THR A 91 -0.14 -6.72 -12.65
C THR A 91 0.89 -7.65 -12.01
N GLU A 92 1.13 -7.53 -10.70
CA GLU A 92 2.14 -8.31 -9.95
C GLU A 92 3.58 -8.18 -10.46
N ARG A 93 3.85 -7.30 -11.42
CA ARG A 93 5.20 -7.14 -11.98
C ARG A 93 6.17 -6.56 -10.96
N GLN A 94 5.74 -5.53 -10.24
CA GLN A 94 6.56 -4.84 -9.22
C GLN A 94 5.70 -4.35 -8.05
N PRO A 95 4.96 -5.24 -7.37
CA PRO A 95 3.95 -4.86 -6.38
C PRO A 95 4.55 -4.09 -5.19
N THR A 96 5.76 -4.45 -4.75
CA THR A 96 6.48 -3.75 -3.68
C THR A 96 6.81 -2.31 -4.04
N ARG A 97 7.23 -2.05 -5.29
CA ARG A 97 7.54 -0.69 -5.76
C ARG A 97 6.27 0.12 -5.96
N GLY A 98 5.24 -0.47 -6.56
CA GLY A 98 3.93 0.15 -6.73
C GLY A 98 3.35 0.60 -5.39
N ALA A 99 3.31 -0.29 -4.40
CA ALA A 99 2.81 0.07 -3.07
C ALA A 99 3.71 1.04 -2.32
N ALA A 100 5.03 1.02 -2.52
CA ALA A 100 5.91 2.03 -1.94
C ALA A 100 5.65 3.43 -2.53
N VAL A 101 5.41 3.52 -3.84
CA VAL A 101 5.02 4.78 -4.49
C VAL A 101 3.68 5.29 -3.95
N LEU A 102 2.66 4.41 -3.89
CA LEU A 102 1.35 4.76 -3.33
C LEU A 102 1.44 5.21 -1.88
N LEU A 103 2.27 4.53 -1.07
CA LEU A 103 2.50 4.87 0.32
C LEU A 103 3.17 6.25 0.46
N CYS A 104 4.23 6.50 -0.32
CA CYS A 104 4.92 7.78 -0.32
C CYS A 104 3.97 8.91 -0.70
N TRP A 105 3.18 8.70 -1.76
CA TRP A 105 2.17 9.67 -2.20
C TRP A 105 1.08 9.89 -1.14
N CYS A 106 0.55 8.82 -0.54
CA CYS A 106 -0.48 8.90 0.49
C CYS A 106 -0.03 9.71 1.72
N VAL A 107 1.23 9.59 2.12
CA VAL A 107 1.81 10.39 3.21
C VAL A 107 2.05 11.84 2.79
N LEU A 108 2.48 12.08 1.56
CA LEU A 108 2.84 13.42 1.07
C LEU A 108 1.61 14.27 0.69
N HIS A 109 0.59 13.63 0.13
CA HIS A 109 -0.62 14.27 -0.42
C HIS A 109 -1.32 15.25 0.55
N PRO A 110 -1.60 14.91 1.82
CA PRO A 110 -2.25 15.83 2.76
C PRO A 110 -1.51 17.16 2.92
N PHE A 111 -0.18 17.14 2.81
CA PHE A 111 0.65 18.35 2.93
C PHE A 111 0.67 19.15 1.63
N VAL A 112 0.76 18.46 0.48
CA VAL A 112 0.71 19.08 -0.85
C VAL A 112 -0.59 19.84 -1.04
N TYR A 113 -1.71 19.29 -0.57
CA TYR A 113 -3.04 19.89 -0.70
C TYR A 113 -3.44 20.78 0.49
N GLY A 114 -2.55 20.99 1.47
CA GLY A 114 -2.86 21.79 2.66
C GLY A 114 -3.99 21.22 3.52
N GLN A 115 -4.33 19.94 3.36
CA GLN A 115 -5.43 19.25 4.04
C GLN A 115 -5.02 18.61 5.39
N GLY A 116 -3.80 18.85 5.86
CA GLY A 116 -3.29 18.24 7.10
C GLY A 116 -4.08 18.58 8.37
N SER A 117 -4.89 19.63 8.35
CA SER A 117 -5.77 20.02 9.48
C SER A 117 -7.14 19.34 9.46
N ASN A 118 -7.51 18.68 8.36
CA ASN A 118 -8.80 17.99 8.25
C ASN A 118 -8.70 16.58 8.88
N ILE A 119 -9.22 16.42 10.09
CA ILE A 119 -9.14 15.16 10.86
C ILE A 119 -9.81 14.00 10.14
N LEU A 120 -10.92 14.24 9.42
CA LEU A 120 -11.60 13.19 8.65
C LEU A 120 -10.68 12.67 7.54
N PHE A 121 -10.06 13.59 6.81
CA PHE A 121 -9.10 13.26 5.76
C PHE A 121 -7.84 12.58 6.32
N LEU A 122 -7.35 13.02 7.48
CA LEU A 122 -6.21 12.41 8.16
C LEU A 122 -6.52 10.97 8.61
N ALA A 123 -7.71 10.72 9.15
CA ALA A 123 -8.14 9.38 9.57
C ALA A 123 -8.23 8.41 8.38
N GLU A 124 -8.76 8.89 7.25
CA GLU A 124 -8.79 8.13 5.99
C GLU A 124 -7.36 7.82 5.52
N THR A 125 -6.49 8.84 5.48
CA THR A 125 -5.07 8.70 5.10
C THR A 125 -4.34 7.68 5.97
N VAL A 126 -4.54 7.73 7.29
CA VAL A 126 -3.95 6.77 8.25
C VAL A 126 -4.46 5.36 8.00
N THR A 127 -5.75 5.20 7.72
CA THR A 127 -6.36 3.90 7.43
C THR A 127 -5.79 3.29 6.15
N VAL A 128 -5.71 4.07 5.07
CA VAL A 128 -5.13 3.65 3.78
C VAL A 128 -3.64 3.33 3.93
N THR A 129 -2.89 4.18 4.63
CA THR A 129 -1.47 3.98 4.94
C THR A 129 -1.25 2.68 5.72
N GLY A 130 -2.06 2.41 6.74
CA GLY A 130 -2.00 1.18 7.51
C GLY A 130 -2.27 -0.06 6.65
N GLY A 131 -3.26 0.00 5.77
CA GLY A 131 -3.54 -1.08 4.82
C GLY A 131 -2.39 -1.35 3.85
N LEU A 132 -1.76 -0.30 3.32
CA LEU A 132 -0.59 -0.40 2.45
C LEU A 132 0.64 -1.00 3.17
N LEU A 133 0.88 -0.62 4.43
CA LEU A 133 1.96 -1.17 5.23
C LEU A 133 1.78 -2.68 5.49
N ILE A 134 0.55 -3.11 5.76
CA ILE A 134 0.22 -4.54 5.92
C ILE A 134 0.50 -5.31 4.61
N LEU A 135 0.09 -4.77 3.46
CA LEU A 135 0.38 -5.37 2.15
C LEU A 135 1.89 -5.46 1.88
N LEU A 136 2.64 -4.39 2.15
CA LEU A 136 4.09 -4.37 1.99
C LEU A 136 4.79 -5.38 2.90
N ALA A 137 4.36 -5.48 4.15
CA ALA A 137 4.87 -6.48 5.09
C ALA A 137 4.58 -7.90 4.59
N HIS A 138 3.38 -8.14 4.04
CA HIS A 138 3.01 -9.44 3.48
C HIS A 138 3.91 -9.85 2.30
N TRP A 139 4.16 -8.96 1.35
CA TRP A 139 5.05 -9.27 0.22
C TRP A 139 6.51 -9.44 0.64
N ARG A 140 7.01 -8.64 1.59
CA ARG A 140 8.37 -8.82 2.13
C ARG A 140 8.54 -10.19 2.78
N GLN A 141 7.56 -10.64 3.56
CA GLN A 141 7.58 -11.99 4.13
C GLN A 141 7.56 -13.09 3.06
N GLY A 142 6.82 -12.88 1.96
CA GLY A 142 6.81 -13.79 0.81
C GLY A 142 8.19 -13.93 0.18
N GLN A 143 8.83 -12.79 -0.14
CA GLN A 143 10.17 -12.76 -0.76
C GLN A 143 11.24 -13.40 0.13
N GLN A 144 11.23 -13.13 1.44
CA GLN A 144 12.19 -13.73 2.38
C GLN A 144 12.08 -15.26 2.42
N ARG A 145 10.86 -15.81 2.32
CA ARG A 145 10.64 -17.26 2.27
C ARG A 145 11.14 -17.90 0.99
N GLU A 146 11.03 -17.20 -0.14
CA GLU A 146 11.55 -17.68 -1.42
C GLU A 146 13.08 -17.71 -1.42
N VAL A 147 13.73 -16.65 -0.93
CA VAL A 147 15.19 -16.58 -0.80
C VAL A 147 15.72 -17.68 0.14
N ALA A 148 15.07 -17.90 1.29
CA ALA A 148 15.45 -18.97 2.22
C ALA A 148 15.32 -20.38 1.59
N ARG A 149 14.28 -20.62 0.79
CA ARG A 149 14.11 -21.89 0.06
C ARG A 149 15.18 -22.08 -1.02
N ALA A 150 15.54 -21.01 -1.74
CA ALA A 150 16.59 -21.07 -2.74
C ALA A 150 17.96 -21.36 -2.13
N SER A 151 18.27 -20.74 -0.98
CA SER A 151 19.50 -21.00 -0.21
C SER A 151 19.57 -22.46 0.23
N ASN A 152 18.54 -22.99 0.91
CA ASN A 152 18.51 -24.37 1.38
C ASN A 152 18.61 -25.39 0.23
N GLY A 153 18.05 -25.07 -0.95
CA GLY A 153 18.16 -25.93 -2.12
C GLY A 153 19.55 -25.96 -2.77
N ALA A 154 20.31 -24.87 -2.67
CA ALA A 154 21.68 -24.79 -3.17
C ALA A 154 22.67 -25.56 -2.27
N ASP A 155 22.49 -25.45 -0.95
CA ASP A 155 23.31 -26.19 0.03
C ASP A 155 23.13 -27.70 -0.12
N HIS A 156 21.91 -28.17 -0.42
CA HIS A 156 21.67 -29.60 -0.61
C HIS A 156 22.34 -30.16 -1.87
N ARG A 157 22.40 -29.39 -2.97
CA ARG A 157 23.08 -29.80 -4.22
C ARG A 157 24.59 -29.79 -4.11
N THR A 158 25.17 -28.90 -3.30
CA THR A 158 26.62 -28.84 -3.09
C THR A 158 27.11 -29.97 -2.20
N ALA A 159 26.28 -30.44 -1.26
CA ALA A 159 26.58 -31.63 -0.46
C ALA A 159 26.63 -32.94 -1.28
N GLU A 160 25.80 -33.09 -2.33
CA GLU A 160 25.81 -34.28 -3.19
C GLU A 160 27.01 -34.36 -4.15
N LEU A 161 27.71 -33.25 -4.38
CA LEU A 161 28.86 -33.19 -5.30
C LEU A 161 30.22 -33.29 -4.59
N GLY A 162 30.25 -33.38 -3.26
CA GLY A 162 31.46 -33.41 -2.44
C GLY A 162 31.89 -34.80 -1.95
N ASP A 163 31.19 -35.86 -2.35
CA ASP A 163 31.37 -37.23 -1.85
C ASP A 163 32.01 -38.20 -2.87
N ASP A 164 32.55 -37.67 -3.98
CA ASP A 164 33.36 -38.41 -4.98
C ASP A 164 34.87 -38.11 -4.84
#